data_AF-A0A969FUJ7-F1
#
_entry.id   AF-A0A969FUJ7-F1
#
_cell.length_a   1.000
_cell.length_b   1.000
_cell.length_c   1.000
_cell.angle_alpha   90.00
_cell.angle_beta   90.00
_cell.angle_gamma   90.00
#
_symmetry.space_group_name_H-M   'P 1'
#
loop_
_entity.id
_entity.type
_entity.pdbx_description
1 polymer ?
#
loop_
_entity_poly.entity_id
_entity_poly.type
_entity_poly.pdbx_seq_one_letter_code
_entity_poly.pdbx_strand_id
1 'polypeptide(L)'
;MEAIGSRSKPPNHVAFIFADGDSVGSAIQAVVEKYGFNGYSRFSQALSEAANQATAHTLAHVYQNHELREHIDQDTGKSYLATPFDIITIGGDDVLLISTADHALDIACGLSQEFQKRANTLLQSQGMALEKPLTLSVGVVIAHTGHPIVNLAQRAGELLKSAKRGRTKSNQSNQVQGWIDFHIVSTPGLEPLTEIRGKDYARPGQLSLTARPYALSKMQELLNQARSLRRELPGSKRSQLYHACFTAPDRVSATLAVLQAQVRMSHPQRTALFKALHSLGAGVCYPFVQSRTNRYTTSLPDLMELAAFIEVKQEAHP
;
A
#
# COMPACT_ATOMS: atom_id res chain seq x y z
N MET A 1 -19.19 -6.52 -3.97
CA MET A 1 -17.81 -6.72 -4.46
C MET A 1 -17.72 -6.86 -5.99
N GLU A 2 -18.58 -7.64 -6.64
CA GLU A 2 -18.52 -7.85 -8.11
C GLU A 2 -18.65 -6.56 -8.93
N ALA A 3 -19.61 -5.69 -8.60
CA ALA A 3 -19.79 -4.41 -9.28
C ALA A 3 -18.56 -3.48 -9.20
N ILE A 4 -17.78 -3.57 -8.11
CA ILE A 4 -16.51 -2.84 -7.97
C ILE A 4 -15.44 -3.53 -8.80
N GLY A 5 -15.30 -4.85 -8.66
CA GLY A 5 -14.22 -5.59 -9.31
C GLY A 5 -14.31 -5.62 -10.84
N SER A 6 -15.50 -5.58 -11.42
CA SER A 6 -15.70 -5.48 -12.88
C SER A 6 -15.13 -4.18 -13.48
N ARG A 7 -14.93 -3.15 -12.65
CA ARG A 7 -14.38 -1.85 -13.04
C ARG A 7 -12.88 -1.73 -12.79
N SER A 8 -12.28 -2.71 -12.13
CA SER A 8 -10.86 -2.70 -11.84
C SER A 8 -10.02 -3.08 -13.07
N LYS A 9 -8.75 -2.70 -13.06
CA LYS A 9 -7.77 -3.04 -14.09
C LYS A 9 -6.55 -3.74 -13.45
N PRO A 10 -6.49 -5.08 -13.43
CA PRO A 10 -7.30 -6.04 -14.19
C PRO A 10 -8.73 -6.23 -13.63
N PRO A 11 -9.67 -6.68 -14.47
CA PRO A 11 -11.05 -6.93 -14.05
C PRO A 11 -11.13 -8.07 -13.03
N ASN A 12 -12.27 -8.12 -12.33
CA ASN A 12 -12.61 -9.10 -11.30
C ASN A 12 -11.65 -9.10 -10.10
N HIS A 13 -11.00 -7.96 -9.84
CA HIS A 13 -10.18 -7.77 -8.66
C HIS A 13 -10.70 -6.61 -7.83
N VAL A 14 -10.68 -6.80 -6.52
CA VAL A 14 -10.98 -5.75 -5.54
C VAL A 14 -9.81 -5.61 -4.60
N ALA A 15 -9.77 -4.47 -3.92
CA ALA A 15 -8.91 -4.29 -2.77
C ALA A 15 -9.74 -4.08 -1.51
N PHE A 16 -9.26 -4.66 -0.42
CA PHE A 16 -9.73 -4.42 0.92
C PHE A 16 -8.66 -3.62 1.67
N ILE A 17 -9.03 -2.44 2.14
CA ILE A 17 -8.12 -1.46 2.73
C ILE A 17 -8.54 -1.25 4.18
N PHE A 18 -7.60 -1.46 5.10
CA PHE A 18 -7.79 -1.20 6.52
C PHE A 18 -6.69 -0.26 7.01
N ALA A 19 -7.08 0.93 7.44
CA ALA A 19 -6.22 1.94 8.02
C ALA A 19 -6.57 2.20 9.48
N ASP A 20 -5.57 2.55 10.28
CA ASP A 20 -5.68 2.80 11.73
C ASP A 20 -4.59 3.77 12.20
N GLY A 21 -4.95 4.67 13.11
CA GLY A 21 -4.08 5.70 13.65
C GLY A 21 -2.91 5.14 14.46
N ASP A 22 -1.74 5.69 14.23
CA ASP A 22 -0.54 5.32 14.94
C ASP A 22 -0.46 6.03 16.30
N SER A 23 -0.28 5.24 17.37
CA SER A 23 -0.02 5.77 18.72
C SER A 23 -1.14 6.68 19.26
N VAL A 24 -2.38 6.54 18.75
CA VAL A 24 -3.53 7.33 19.19
C VAL A 24 -3.84 7.12 20.68
N GLY A 25 -3.75 5.89 21.20
CA GLY A 25 -3.95 5.63 22.63
C GLY A 25 -3.00 6.41 23.55
N SER A 26 -1.70 6.45 23.21
CA SER A 26 -0.72 7.26 23.94
C SER A 26 -0.96 8.77 23.79
N ALA A 27 -1.45 9.22 22.64
CA ALA A 27 -1.80 10.62 22.42
C ALA A 27 -3.03 11.02 23.25
N ILE A 28 -4.05 10.15 23.35
CA ILE A 28 -5.22 10.35 24.20
C ILE A 28 -4.79 10.53 25.66
N GLN A 29 -3.91 9.66 26.17
CA GLN A 29 -3.42 9.77 27.54
C GLN A 29 -2.76 11.14 27.79
N ALA A 30 -1.84 11.57 26.93
CA ALA A 30 -1.17 12.85 27.05
C ALA A 30 -2.14 14.05 26.97
N VAL A 31 -3.18 13.95 26.11
CA VAL A 31 -4.21 14.99 26.00
C VAL A 31 -5.08 15.04 27.25
N VAL A 32 -5.50 13.91 27.80
CA VAL A 32 -6.31 13.85 29.02
C VAL A 32 -5.53 14.40 30.21
N GLU A 33 -4.26 14.04 30.35
CA GLU A 33 -3.39 14.56 31.43
C GLU A 33 -3.24 16.09 31.35
N LYS A 34 -3.12 16.66 30.15
CA LYS A 34 -2.87 18.09 29.95
C LYS A 34 -4.14 18.96 29.90
N TYR A 35 -5.23 18.45 29.34
CA TYR A 35 -6.43 19.22 28.99
C TYR A 35 -7.74 18.64 29.57
N GLY A 36 -7.66 17.54 30.32
CA GLY A 36 -8.82 16.87 30.91
C GLY A 36 -9.79 16.29 29.89
N PHE A 37 -11.02 16.01 30.33
CA PHE A 37 -12.06 15.38 29.50
C PHE A 37 -12.53 16.26 28.33
N ASN A 38 -12.53 17.59 28.51
CA ASN A 38 -12.82 18.52 27.43
C ASN A 38 -11.76 18.44 26.31
N GLY A 39 -10.49 18.23 26.66
CA GLY A 39 -9.43 17.96 25.70
C GLY A 39 -9.67 16.66 24.92
N TYR A 40 -10.07 15.59 25.61
CA TYR A 40 -10.43 14.32 24.98
C TYR A 40 -11.55 14.47 23.95
N SER A 41 -12.64 15.17 24.29
CA SER A 41 -13.76 15.36 23.36
C SER A 41 -13.33 16.09 22.10
N ARG A 42 -12.54 17.17 22.24
CA ARG A 42 -12.02 17.93 21.10
C ARG A 42 -11.06 17.11 20.24
N PHE A 43 -10.21 16.32 20.90
CA PHE A 43 -9.27 15.42 20.23
C PHE A 43 -10.00 14.35 19.43
N SER A 44 -10.99 13.68 20.02
CA SER A 44 -11.80 12.65 19.35
C SER A 44 -12.58 13.22 18.16
N GLN A 45 -13.15 14.43 18.30
CA GLN A 45 -13.78 15.15 17.18
C GLN A 45 -12.77 15.48 16.07
N ALA A 46 -11.58 15.95 16.42
CA ALA A 46 -10.53 16.25 15.44
C ALA A 46 -10.07 15.00 14.67
N LEU A 47 -9.95 13.84 15.32
CA LEU A 47 -9.63 12.57 14.65
C LEU A 47 -10.74 12.14 13.70
N SER A 48 -11.98 12.14 14.18
CA SER A 48 -13.14 11.74 13.39
C SER A 48 -13.31 12.63 12.16
N GLU A 49 -13.14 13.95 12.33
CA GLU A 49 -13.19 14.90 11.23
C GLU A 49 -12.02 14.67 10.25
N ALA A 50 -10.80 14.46 10.77
CA ALA A 50 -9.63 14.20 9.94
C ALA A 50 -9.78 12.91 9.11
N ALA A 51 -10.28 11.82 9.71
CA ALA A 51 -10.50 10.55 9.01
C ALA A 51 -11.58 10.68 7.93
N ASN A 52 -12.71 11.33 8.24
CA ASN A 52 -13.78 11.59 7.27
C ASN A 52 -13.29 12.43 6.09
N GLN A 53 -12.67 13.58 6.39
CA GLN A 53 -12.17 14.48 5.35
C GLN A 53 -11.03 13.86 4.53
N ALA A 54 -10.11 13.12 5.16
CA ALA A 54 -9.03 12.44 4.46
C ALA A 54 -9.58 11.37 3.51
N THR A 55 -10.58 10.61 3.95
CA THR A 55 -11.24 9.59 3.13
C THR A 55 -11.97 10.23 1.95
N ALA A 56 -12.81 11.22 2.21
CA ALA A 56 -13.55 11.93 1.16
C ALA A 56 -12.60 12.59 0.14
N HIS A 57 -11.58 13.30 0.61
CA HIS A 57 -10.60 13.96 -0.27
C HIS A 57 -9.82 12.95 -1.12
N THR A 58 -9.35 11.87 -0.49
CA THR A 58 -8.57 10.84 -1.19
C THR A 58 -9.39 10.16 -2.28
N LEU A 59 -10.62 9.73 -1.95
CA LEU A 59 -11.49 9.06 -2.91
C LEU A 59 -11.88 10.00 -4.05
N ALA A 60 -12.20 11.26 -3.76
CA ALA A 60 -12.49 12.27 -4.78
C ALA A 60 -11.29 12.51 -5.70
N HIS A 61 -10.08 12.61 -5.15
CA HIS A 61 -8.87 12.84 -5.93
C HIS A 61 -8.49 11.63 -6.81
N VAL A 62 -8.53 10.43 -6.24
CA VAL A 62 -8.16 9.20 -6.96
C VAL A 62 -9.16 8.92 -8.09
N TYR A 63 -10.45 9.12 -7.83
CA TYR A 63 -11.53 8.85 -8.78
C TYR A 63 -12.01 10.09 -9.56
N GLN A 64 -11.27 11.21 -9.56
CA GLN A 64 -11.69 12.47 -10.19
C GLN A 64 -12.08 12.36 -11.67
N ASN A 65 -11.49 11.41 -12.40
CA ASN A 65 -11.73 11.17 -13.83
C ASN A 65 -12.58 9.91 -14.09
N HIS A 66 -13.21 9.32 -13.05
CA HIS A 66 -14.02 8.12 -13.21
C HIS A 66 -15.47 8.48 -13.45
N GLU A 67 -16.02 7.97 -14.55
CA GLU A 67 -17.46 8.02 -14.80
C GLU A 67 -18.20 7.19 -13.75
N LEU A 68 -19.19 7.81 -13.10
CA LEU A 68 -20.19 7.09 -12.34
C LEU A 68 -21.09 6.36 -13.33
N ARG A 69 -21.26 5.05 -13.14
CA ARG A 69 -22.11 4.21 -13.99
C ARG A 69 -23.29 3.73 -13.18
N GLU A 70 -24.45 3.75 -13.79
CA GLU A 70 -25.61 3.04 -13.25
C GLU A 70 -25.36 1.53 -13.34
N HIS A 71 -25.68 0.84 -12.26
CA HIS A 71 -25.69 -0.61 -12.18
C HIS A 71 -27.10 -1.06 -11.86
N ILE A 72 -27.59 -2.04 -12.63
CA ILE A 72 -28.89 -2.66 -12.44
C ILE A 72 -28.65 -3.97 -11.72
N ASP A 73 -29.16 -4.06 -10.49
CA ASP A 73 -29.24 -5.31 -9.75
C ASP A 73 -30.10 -6.31 -10.53
N GLN A 74 -29.53 -7.46 -10.89
CA GLN A 74 -30.23 -8.48 -11.69
C GLN A 74 -31.33 -9.20 -10.90
N ASP A 75 -31.19 -9.28 -9.57
CA ASP A 75 -32.14 -9.96 -8.70
C ASP A 75 -33.29 -9.02 -8.30
N THR A 76 -33.00 -7.73 -8.08
CA THR A 76 -34.01 -6.76 -7.61
C THR A 76 -34.52 -5.79 -8.69
N GLY A 77 -33.87 -5.73 -9.86
CA GLY A 77 -34.18 -4.80 -10.95
C GLY A 77 -33.91 -3.33 -10.62
N LYS A 78 -33.31 -3.02 -9.47
CA LYS A 78 -33.05 -1.64 -9.04
C LYS A 78 -31.79 -1.09 -9.70
N SER A 79 -31.89 0.12 -10.26
CA SER A 79 -30.73 0.90 -10.68
C SER A 79 -30.15 1.65 -9.48
N TYR A 80 -28.83 1.59 -9.32
CA TYR A 80 -28.07 2.41 -8.39
C TYR A 80 -26.77 2.90 -9.03
N LEU A 81 -26.29 4.05 -8.58
CA LEU A 81 -24.97 4.55 -8.96
C LEU A 81 -23.91 3.64 -8.33
N ALA A 82 -23.28 2.80 -9.14
CA ALA A 82 -22.13 2.05 -8.66
C ALA A 82 -20.96 3.01 -8.50
N THR A 83 -20.43 3.12 -7.30
CA THR A 83 -19.14 3.75 -7.01
C THR A 83 -18.01 2.73 -7.20
N PRO A 84 -16.79 3.15 -7.55
CA PRO A 84 -15.64 2.25 -7.67
C PRO A 84 -15.06 1.86 -6.29
N PHE A 85 -15.78 2.14 -5.21
CA PHE A 85 -15.43 1.84 -3.84
C PHE A 85 -16.69 1.70 -2.98
N ASP A 86 -16.55 1.13 -1.80
CA ASP A 86 -17.56 1.05 -0.76
C ASP A 86 -16.92 1.28 0.61
N ILE A 87 -17.47 2.17 1.42
CA ILE A 87 -16.94 2.53 2.75
C ILE A 87 -17.68 1.68 3.77
N ILE A 88 -16.97 0.75 4.40
CA ILE A 88 -17.57 -0.14 5.41
C ILE A 88 -17.69 0.59 6.74
N THR A 89 -16.63 1.28 7.17
CA THR A 89 -16.66 2.11 8.38
C THR A 89 -15.59 3.18 8.37
N ILE A 90 -15.91 4.33 8.98
CA ILE A 90 -14.96 5.37 9.41
C ILE A 90 -15.25 5.60 10.89
N GLY A 91 -14.35 5.18 11.77
CA GLY A 91 -14.56 5.20 13.21
C GLY A 91 -13.39 5.84 13.94
N GLY A 92 -13.57 7.09 14.40
CA GLY A 92 -12.47 7.83 15.03
C GLY A 92 -11.31 8.04 14.06
N ASP A 93 -10.23 7.28 14.25
CA ASP A 93 -9.04 7.24 13.41
C ASP A 93 -8.96 6.02 12.46
N ASP A 94 -9.86 5.05 12.61
CA ASP A 94 -9.89 3.84 11.79
C ASP A 94 -10.73 4.01 10.53
N VAL A 95 -10.24 3.48 9.40
CA VAL A 95 -10.95 3.49 8.11
C VAL A 95 -10.92 2.10 7.50
N LEU A 96 -12.09 1.60 7.11
CA LEU A 96 -12.28 0.32 6.44
C LEU A 96 -13.06 0.53 5.15
N LEU A 97 -12.48 0.18 4.01
CA LEU A 97 -13.14 0.32 2.72
C LEU A 97 -12.73 -0.75 1.72
N ILE A 98 -13.58 -0.95 0.72
CA ILE A 98 -13.31 -1.77 -0.46
C ILE A 98 -13.16 -0.83 -1.66
N SER A 99 -12.21 -1.09 -2.55
CA SER A 99 -12.01 -0.30 -3.76
C SER A 99 -11.72 -1.19 -4.97
N THR A 100 -11.63 -0.59 -6.15
CA THR A 100 -10.95 -1.23 -7.28
C THR A 100 -9.49 -1.49 -6.93
N ALA A 101 -8.93 -2.60 -7.43
CA ALA A 101 -7.57 -3.03 -7.10
C ALA A 101 -6.48 -2.08 -7.66
N ASP A 102 -6.71 -1.51 -8.82
CA ASP A 102 -5.78 -0.61 -9.55
C ASP A 102 -5.55 0.75 -8.89
N HIS A 103 -6.45 1.13 -7.98
CA HIS A 103 -6.41 2.38 -7.22
C HIS A 103 -6.07 2.17 -5.74
N ALA A 104 -5.96 0.93 -5.30
CA ALA A 104 -5.93 0.58 -3.89
C ALA A 104 -4.77 1.23 -3.12
N LEU A 105 -3.58 1.24 -3.71
CA LEU A 105 -2.38 1.77 -3.05
C LEU A 105 -2.25 3.27 -3.19
N ASP A 106 -2.88 3.87 -4.21
CA ASP A 106 -3.05 5.32 -4.27
C ASP A 106 -3.99 5.81 -3.17
N ILE A 107 -5.08 5.08 -2.93
CA ILE A 107 -5.98 5.33 -1.81
C ILE A 107 -5.23 5.17 -0.49
N ALA A 108 -4.46 4.09 -0.31
CA ALA A 108 -3.67 3.90 0.91
C ALA A 108 -2.66 5.03 1.17
N CYS A 109 -1.93 5.46 0.13
CA CYS A 109 -1.01 6.60 0.23
C CYS A 109 -1.76 7.90 0.55
N GLY A 110 -2.86 8.16 -0.14
CA GLY A 110 -3.68 9.36 0.04
C GLY A 110 -4.28 9.44 1.44
N LEU A 111 -4.88 8.34 1.93
CA LEU A 111 -5.41 8.24 3.29
C LEU A 111 -4.34 8.55 4.32
N SER A 112 -3.18 7.91 4.21
CA SER A 112 -2.07 8.08 5.15
C SER A 112 -1.58 9.54 5.18
N GLN A 113 -1.39 10.14 4.01
CA GLN A 113 -0.91 11.51 3.86
C GLN A 113 -1.94 12.55 4.34
N GLU A 114 -3.20 12.43 3.90
CA GLU A 114 -4.24 13.41 4.21
C GLU A 114 -4.68 13.34 5.66
N PHE A 115 -4.75 12.14 6.25
CA PHE A 115 -5.03 12.01 7.68
C PHE A 115 -3.94 12.69 8.50
N GLN A 116 -2.67 12.38 8.24
CA GLN A 116 -1.54 12.98 8.94
C GLN A 116 -1.58 14.51 8.82
N LYS A 117 -1.84 15.06 7.62
CA LYS A 117 -1.96 16.51 7.43
C LYS A 117 -3.11 17.10 8.25
N ARG A 118 -4.32 16.56 8.09
CA ARG A 118 -5.55 17.13 8.65
C ARG A 118 -5.62 16.99 10.16
N ALA A 119 -5.32 15.81 10.70
CA ALA A 119 -5.36 15.56 12.14
C ALA A 119 -4.42 16.53 12.87
N ASN A 120 -3.17 16.66 12.40
CA ASN A 120 -2.21 17.55 13.04
C ASN A 120 -2.57 19.03 12.89
N THR A 121 -3.10 19.46 11.73
CA THR A 121 -3.58 20.85 11.55
C THR A 121 -4.78 21.17 12.45
N LEU A 122 -5.76 20.27 12.56
CA LEU A 122 -6.94 20.44 13.42
C LEU A 122 -6.55 20.49 14.91
N LEU A 123 -5.66 19.61 15.35
CA LEU A 123 -5.16 19.62 16.72
C LEU A 123 -4.38 20.90 17.04
N GLN A 124 -3.54 21.37 16.10
CA GLN A 124 -2.80 22.61 16.25
C GLN A 124 -3.73 23.83 16.33
N SER A 125 -4.74 23.94 15.46
CA SER A 125 -5.69 25.06 15.50
C SER A 125 -6.54 25.08 16.78
N GLN A 126 -6.70 23.92 17.42
CA GLN A 126 -7.37 23.77 18.70
C GLN A 126 -6.45 24.01 19.91
N GLY A 127 -5.17 24.33 19.71
CA GLY A 127 -4.20 24.53 20.79
C GLY A 127 -3.72 23.24 21.47
N MET A 128 -3.92 22.09 20.82
CA MET A 128 -3.56 20.74 21.29
C MET A 128 -2.46 20.11 20.43
N ALA A 129 -1.46 20.91 20.04
CA ALA A 129 -0.31 20.39 19.30
C ALA A 129 0.41 19.30 20.11
N LEU A 130 0.64 18.15 19.49
CA LEU A 130 1.34 17.02 20.09
C LEU A 130 2.84 17.12 19.81
N GLU A 131 3.66 16.60 20.72
CA GLU A 131 5.12 16.50 20.52
C GLU A 131 5.49 15.63 19.31
N LYS A 132 4.71 14.58 19.08
CA LYS A 132 4.85 13.70 17.92
C LYS A 132 3.59 13.81 17.07
N PRO A 133 3.73 14.14 15.77
CA PRO A 133 2.60 14.17 14.86
C PRO A 133 1.88 12.82 14.81
N LEU A 134 0.57 12.84 14.69
CA LEU A 134 -0.22 11.63 14.40
C LEU A 134 0.02 11.17 12.96
N THR A 135 0.08 9.86 12.79
CA THR A 135 0.22 9.21 11.48
C THR A 135 -0.83 8.11 11.34
N LEU A 136 -0.99 7.60 10.12
CA LEU A 136 -1.96 6.53 9.82
C LEU A 136 -1.23 5.41 9.06
N SER A 137 -1.31 4.20 9.59
CA SER A 137 -0.77 3.01 8.94
C SER A 137 -1.88 2.26 8.21
N VAL A 138 -1.55 1.59 7.10
CA VAL A 138 -2.54 0.98 6.20
C VAL A 138 -2.12 -0.44 5.78
N GLY A 139 -3.06 -1.39 5.89
CA GLY A 139 -2.96 -2.72 5.31
C GLY A 139 -3.85 -2.84 4.07
N VAL A 140 -3.30 -3.33 2.95
CA VAL A 140 -4.02 -3.44 1.67
C VAL A 140 -3.98 -4.88 1.14
N VAL A 141 -5.14 -5.48 0.96
CA VAL A 141 -5.27 -6.81 0.34
C VAL A 141 -5.88 -6.65 -1.03
N ILE A 142 -5.22 -7.14 -2.07
CA ILE A 142 -5.78 -7.24 -3.42
C ILE A 142 -6.14 -8.69 -3.68
N ALA A 143 -7.35 -8.97 -4.16
CA ALA A 143 -7.80 -10.33 -4.41
C ALA A 143 -8.87 -10.39 -5.52
N HIS A 144 -9.12 -11.58 -6.05
CA HIS A 144 -10.26 -11.82 -6.94
C HIS A 144 -11.60 -11.57 -6.22
N THR A 145 -12.63 -11.14 -6.94
CA THR A 145 -13.96 -10.82 -6.39
C THR A 145 -14.65 -11.98 -5.66
N GLY A 146 -14.29 -13.23 -6.01
CA GLY A 146 -14.84 -14.42 -5.37
C GLY A 146 -14.25 -14.76 -3.99
N HIS A 147 -13.24 -14.04 -3.51
CA HIS A 147 -12.66 -14.32 -2.19
C HIS A 147 -13.60 -13.91 -1.05
N PRO A 148 -13.79 -14.76 -0.01
CA PRO A 148 -14.62 -14.41 1.14
C PRO A 148 -14.13 -13.14 1.86
N ILE A 149 -15.04 -12.20 2.10
CA ILE A 149 -14.73 -10.89 2.72
C ILE A 149 -14.07 -11.04 4.10
N VAL A 150 -14.44 -12.07 4.87
CA VAL A 150 -13.87 -12.36 6.19
C VAL A 150 -12.36 -12.64 6.08
N ASN A 151 -11.94 -13.37 5.05
CA ASN A 151 -10.52 -13.68 4.83
C ASN A 151 -9.75 -12.43 4.42
N LEU A 152 -10.36 -11.55 3.61
CA LEU A 152 -9.76 -10.28 3.21
C LEU A 152 -9.59 -9.36 4.43
N ALA A 153 -10.60 -9.26 5.29
CA ALA A 153 -10.56 -8.47 6.52
C ALA A 153 -9.47 -8.97 7.48
N GLN A 154 -9.40 -10.29 7.73
CA GLN A 154 -8.35 -10.88 8.55
C GLN A 154 -6.96 -10.56 7.99
N ARG A 155 -6.76 -10.76 6.68
CA ARG A 155 -5.47 -10.50 6.03
C ARG A 155 -5.09 -9.01 6.08
N ALA A 156 -6.04 -8.12 5.88
CA ALA A 156 -5.82 -6.67 5.98
C ALA A 156 -5.39 -6.27 7.39
N GLY A 157 -6.00 -6.86 8.42
CA GLY A 157 -5.58 -6.68 9.82
C GLY A 157 -4.15 -7.18 10.10
N GLU A 158 -3.74 -8.31 9.52
CA GLU A 158 -2.37 -8.82 9.63
C GLU A 158 -1.35 -7.88 8.95
N LEU A 159 -1.71 -7.34 7.79
CA LEU A 159 -0.91 -6.35 7.05
C LEU A 159 -0.82 -5.03 7.80
N LEU A 160 -1.91 -4.53 8.37
CA LEU A 160 -1.93 -3.33 9.21
C LEU A 160 -1.00 -3.49 10.42
N LYS A 161 -1.07 -4.63 11.11
CA LYS A 161 -0.13 -4.96 12.20
C LYS A 161 1.32 -5.00 11.69
N SER A 162 1.54 -5.50 10.48
CA SER A 162 2.86 -5.51 9.84
C SER A 162 3.38 -4.11 9.54
N ALA A 163 2.55 -3.23 8.96
CA ALA A 163 2.86 -1.83 8.72
C ALA A 163 3.26 -1.11 10.01
N LYS A 164 2.46 -1.24 11.08
CA LYS A 164 2.74 -0.66 12.40
C LYS A 164 4.07 -1.14 13.00
N ARG A 165 4.45 -2.41 12.80
CA ARG A 165 5.77 -2.94 13.21
C ARG A 165 6.92 -2.32 12.41
N GLY A 166 6.70 -1.99 11.14
CA GLY A 166 7.66 -1.27 10.30
C GLY A 166 8.01 0.10 10.91
N ARG A 167 6.99 0.83 11.36
CA ARG A 167 7.15 2.11 12.07
C ARG A 167 8.04 1.99 13.30
N THR A 168 7.79 1.02 14.18
CA THR A 168 8.57 0.82 15.41
C THR A 168 10.06 0.59 15.12
N LYS A 169 10.39 -0.14 14.06
CA LYS A 169 11.79 -0.40 13.64
C LYS A 169 12.47 0.86 13.07
N SER A 170 11.69 1.76 12.47
CA SER A 170 12.19 2.99 11.84
C SER A 170 12.20 4.21 12.75
N ASN A 171 11.66 4.15 13.97
CA ASN A 171 11.70 5.26 14.95
C ASN A 171 13.13 5.71 15.35
N GLN A 172 14.18 5.14 14.73
CA GLN A 172 15.55 5.66 14.72
C GLN A 172 15.80 6.77 13.67
N SER A 173 14.84 7.06 12.77
CA SER A 173 14.92 8.13 11.77
C SER A 173 14.05 9.33 12.16
N ASN A 174 14.51 10.55 11.86
CA ASN A 174 13.85 11.81 12.24
C ASN A 174 12.50 12.08 11.52
N GLN A 175 12.00 11.19 10.67
CA GLN A 175 10.77 11.42 9.89
C GLN A 175 9.61 10.57 10.40
N VAL A 176 8.66 11.21 11.09
CA VAL A 176 7.40 10.61 11.54
C VAL A 176 6.42 10.56 10.37
N GLN A 177 6.10 9.34 9.92
CA GLN A 177 5.18 9.07 8.82
C GLN A 177 4.48 7.72 9.00
N GLY A 178 3.34 7.57 8.32
CA GLY A 178 2.60 6.31 8.26
C GLY A 178 3.34 5.22 7.49
N TRP A 179 2.90 3.98 7.68
CA TRP A 179 3.45 2.79 7.01
C TRP A 179 2.37 2.03 6.26
N ILE A 180 2.74 1.43 5.15
CA ILE A 180 1.83 0.72 4.26
C ILE A 180 2.39 -0.69 4.01
N ASP A 181 1.55 -1.70 4.19
CA ASP A 181 1.83 -3.07 3.80
C ASP A 181 0.74 -3.59 2.87
N PHE A 182 1.12 -4.44 1.92
CA PHE A 182 0.18 -4.98 0.94
C PHE A 182 0.45 -6.45 0.59
N HIS A 183 -0.61 -7.14 0.16
CA HIS A 183 -0.53 -8.51 -0.33
C HIS A 183 -1.56 -8.75 -1.43
N ILE A 184 -1.11 -9.30 -2.55
CA ILE A 184 -1.97 -9.78 -3.63
C ILE A 184 -2.23 -11.27 -3.39
N VAL A 185 -3.48 -11.62 -3.10
CA VAL A 185 -3.91 -12.98 -2.79
C VAL A 185 -4.35 -13.66 -4.07
N SER A 186 -3.64 -14.72 -4.46
CA SER A 186 -4.00 -15.55 -5.62
C SER A 186 -4.77 -16.82 -5.24
N THR A 187 -4.57 -17.33 -4.02
CA THR A 187 -5.22 -18.55 -3.53
C THR A 187 -6.00 -18.27 -2.24
N PRO A 188 -7.23 -18.80 -2.10
CA PRO A 188 -7.96 -18.69 -0.85
C PRO A 188 -7.23 -19.52 0.22
N GLY A 189 -6.66 -18.84 1.21
CA GLY A 189 -5.94 -19.50 2.30
C GLY A 189 -6.02 -18.70 3.59
N LEU A 190 -6.14 -19.41 4.72
CA LEU A 190 -6.16 -18.84 6.07
C LEU A 190 -4.77 -18.86 6.74
N GLU A 191 -3.74 -19.28 6.01
CA GLU A 191 -2.36 -19.32 6.51
C GLU A 191 -1.93 -17.93 7.01
N PRO A 192 -1.29 -17.81 8.19
CA PRO A 192 -0.81 -16.52 8.70
C PRO A 192 0.16 -15.83 7.72
N LEU A 193 0.11 -14.49 7.65
CA LEU A 193 0.97 -13.70 6.75
C LEU A 193 2.47 -14.02 6.93
N THR A 194 2.90 -14.33 8.15
CA THR A 194 4.29 -14.71 8.46
C THR A 194 4.70 -16.02 7.81
N GLU A 195 3.80 -17.00 7.74
CA GLU A 195 4.07 -18.30 7.12
C GLU A 195 4.15 -18.16 5.60
N ILE A 196 3.20 -17.43 5.00
CA ILE A 196 3.21 -17.12 3.57
C ILE A 196 4.51 -16.42 3.19
N ARG A 197 4.92 -15.40 3.97
CA ARG A 197 6.19 -14.69 3.73
C ARG A 197 7.42 -15.59 3.88
N GLY A 198 7.39 -16.52 4.84
CA GLY A 198 8.44 -17.50 5.02
C GLY A 198 8.56 -18.48 3.85
N LYS A 199 7.43 -18.91 3.28
CA LYS A 199 7.39 -19.84 2.14
C LYS A 199 7.75 -19.14 0.84
N ASP A 200 7.10 -18.01 0.55
CA ASP A 200 7.14 -17.42 -0.79
C ASP A 200 8.35 -16.51 -0.96
N TYR A 201 8.65 -15.68 0.05
CA TYR A 201 9.62 -14.59 -0.07
C TYR A 201 10.93 -14.82 0.69
N ALA A 202 11.00 -15.73 1.65
CA ALA A 202 12.26 -16.02 2.34
C ALA A 202 13.13 -17.00 1.53
N ARG A 203 14.44 -16.79 1.56
CA ARG A 203 15.45 -17.67 0.96
C ARG A 203 16.61 -17.87 1.93
N PRO A 204 17.39 -18.95 1.77
CA PRO A 204 18.62 -19.16 2.53
C PRO A 204 19.57 -17.95 2.48
N GLY A 205 20.42 -17.79 3.50
CA GLY A 205 21.41 -16.71 3.54
C GLY A 205 20.84 -15.34 3.90
N GLN A 206 19.80 -15.29 4.73
CA GLN A 206 19.15 -14.05 5.20
C GLN A 206 18.62 -13.18 4.04
N LEU A 207 18.10 -13.83 2.99
CA LEU A 207 17.57 -13.18 1.80
C LEU A 207 16.03 -13.12 1.86
N SER A 208 15.48 -11.94 1.62
CA SER A 208 14.03 -11.67 1.50
C SER A 208 13.73 -11.08 0.13
N LEU A 209 12.85 -11.71 -0.63
CA LEU A 209 12.41 -11.30 -1.96
C LEU A 209 11.31 -10.21 -1.93
N THR A 210 11.11 -9.60 -0.76
CA THR A 210 10.25 -8.44 -0.58
C THR A 210 10.91 -7.47 0.40
N ALA A 211 10.65 -6.18 0.19
CA ALA A 211 11.02 -5.10 1.10
C ALA A 211 9.83 -4.57 1.93
N ARG A 212 8.65 -5.18 1.81
CA ARG A 212 7.46 -4.85 2.62
C ARG A 212 7.69 -5.05 4.12
N PRO A 213 7.06 -4.23 4.99
CA PRO A 213 6.23 -3.04 4.69
C PRO A 213 7.08 -1.82 4.29
N TYR A 214 6.44 -0.79 3.72
CA TYR A 214 7.08 0.46 3.30
C TYR A 214 6.61 1.66 4.13
N ALA A 215 7.52 2.60 4.41
CA ALA A 215 7.14 3.94 4.87
C ALA A 215 6.39 4.69 3.75
N LEU A 216 5.49 5.61 4.09
CA LEU A 216 4.66 6.36 3.13
C LEU A 216 5.47 6.93 1.96
N SER A 217 6.58 7.63 2.22
CA SER A 217 7.41 8.24 1.17
C SER A 217 8.02 7.19 0.23
N LYS A 218 8.46 6.06 0.77
CA LYS A 218 9.00 4.94 -0.02
C LYS A 218 7.92 4.18 -0.78
N MET A 219 6.71 4.10 -0.24
CA MET A 219 5.57 3.53 -0.96
C MET A 219 5.17 4.39 -2.16
N GLN A 220 5.13 5.72 -2.01
CA GLN A 220 4.87 6.64 -3.12
C GLN A 220 5.95 6.53 -4.21
N GLU A 221 7.22 6.43 -3.82
CA GLU A 221 8.32 6.19 -4.74
C GLU A 221 8.16 4.85 -5.47
N LEU A 222 7.83 3.77 -4.75
CA LEU A 222 7.55 2.45 -5.31
C LEU A 222 6.43 2.50 -6.37
N LEU A 223 5.32 3.20 -6.08
CA LEU A 223 4.21 3.37 -7.03
C LEU A 223 4.64 4.12 -8.30
N ASN A 224 5.41 5.21 -8.14
CA ASN A 224 5.91 5.98 -9.28
C ASN A 224 6.86 5.14 -10.17
N GLN A 225 7.74 4.35 -9.54
CA GLN A 225 8.60 3.44 -10.29
C GLN A 225 7.82 2.31 -10.95
N ALA A 226 6.82 1.73 -10.27
CA ALA A 226 5.97 0.69 -10.85
C ALA A 226 5.20 1.20 -12.08
N ARG A 227 4.69 2.44 -12.06
CA ARG A 227 4.09 3.10 -13.24
C ARG A 227 5.07 3.28 -14.38
N SER A 228 6.28 3.76 -14.07
CA SER A 228 7.36 3.92 -15.04
C SER A 228 7.69 2.59 -15.72
N LEU A 229 7.88 1.53 -14.93
CA LEU A 229 8.16 0.20 -15.44
C LEU A 229 7.00 -0.41 -16.20
N ARG A 230 5.75 -0.15 -15.81
CA ARG A 230 4.57 -0.60 -16.57
C ARG A 230 4.50 0.02 -17.97
N ARG A 231 4.96 1.27 -18.14
CA ARG A 231 5.06 1.93 -19.46
C ARG A 231 6.20 1.36 -20.32
N GLU A 232 7.37 1.17 -19.72
CA GLU A 232 8.59 0.80 -20.44
C GLU A 232 8.71 -0.71 -20.72
N LEU A 233 8.18 -1.55 -19.83
CA LEU A 233 8.35 -3.00 -19.87
C LEU A 233 7.05 -3.74 -20.28
N PRO A 234 7.08 -4.48 -21.40
CA PRO A 234 6.04 -5.44 -21.75
C PRO A 234 5.76 -6.43 -20.62
N GLY A 235 4.51 -6.93 -20.56
CA GLY A 235 4.09 -7.89 -19.53
C GLY A 235 4.97 -9.14 -19.44
N SER A 236 5.43 -9.68 -20.59
CA SER A 236 6.33 -10.83 -20.64
C SER A 236 7.68 -10.57 -19.95
N LYS A 237 8.25 -9.38 -20.13
CA LYS A 237 9.51 -8.98 -19.48
C LYS A 237 9.33 -8.76 -17.97
N ARG A 238 8.20 -8.20 -17.56
CA ARG A 238 7.86 -8.04 -16.13
C ARG A 238 7.69 -9.40 -15.44
N SER A 239 6.97 -10.33 -16.07
CA SER A 239 6.83 -11.71 -15.58
C SER A 239 8.18 -12.42 -15.51
N GLN A 240 9.04 -12.27 -16.53
CA GLN A 240 10.40 -12.85 -16.50
C GLN A 240 11.22 -12.32 -15.32
N LEU A 241 11.20 -11.01 -15.05
CA LEU A 241 11.88 -10.40 -13.90
C LEU A 241 11.34 -10.90 -12.56
N TYR A 242 10.01 -11.01 -12.46
CA TYR A 242 9.36 -11.55 -11.26
C TYR A 242 9.87 -12.97 -10.99
N HIS A 243 9.75 -13.88 -11.96
CA HIS A 243 10.18 -15.27 -11.80
C HIS A 243 11.68 -15.43 -11.56
N ALA A 244 12.52 -14.58 -12.16
CA ALA A 244 13.98 -14.61 -11.96
C ALA A 244 14.39 -14.53 -10.48
N CYS A 245 13.62 -13.83 -9.65
CA CYS A 245 13.85 -13.77 -8.21
C CYS A 245 13.40 -15.04 -7.47
N PHE A 246 12.26 -15.64 -7.86
CA PHE A 246 11.68 -16.77 -7.13
C PHE A 246 12.30 -18.12 -7.48
N THR A 247 12.77 -18.30 -8.72
CA THR A 247 13.37 -19.57 -9.17
C THR A 247 14.80 -19.78 -8.66
N ALA A 248 15.45 -18.73 -8.18
CA ALA A 248 16.82 -18.79 -7.71
C ALA A 248 16.91 -19.29 -6.26
N PRO A 249 17.82 -20.24 -5.95
CA PRO A 249 17.98 -20.78 -4.61
C PRO A 249 18.69 -19.82 -3.64
N ASP A 250 19.52 -18.91 -4.17
CA ASP A 250 20.35 -18.00 -3.39
C ASP A 250 20.49 -16.62 -4.07
N ARG A 251 21.14 -15.68 -3.38
CA ARG A 251 21.34 -14.30 -3.84
C ARG A 251 22.13 -14.20 -5.14
N VAL A 252 23.21 -14.96 -5.28
CA VAL A 252 24.09 -14.91 -6.46
C VAL A 252 23.33 -15.42 -7.69
N SER A 253 22.66 -16.56 -7.54
CA SER A 253 21.80 -17.14 -8.57
C SER A 253 20.68 -16.16 -8.99
N ALA A 254 20.07 -15.47 -8.03
CA ALA A 254 19.02 -14.47 -8.29
C ALA A 254 19.57 -13.25 -9.03
N THR A 255 20.73 -12.73 -8.61
CA THR A 255 21.42 -11.64 -9.32
C THR A 255 21.71 -12.04 -10.77
N LEU A 256 22.25 -13.24 -10.99
CA LEU A 256 22.57 -13.72 -12.34
C LEU A 256 21.31 -13.84 -13.20
N ALA A 257 20.22 -14.40 -12.67
CA ALA A 257 18.96 -14.53 -13.39
C ALA A 257 18.36 -13.17 -13.79
N VAL A 258 18.43 -12.17 -12.90
CA VAL A 258 17.99 -10.80 -13.21
C VAL A 258 18.87 -10.15 -14.28
N LEU A 259 20.19 -10.31 -14.20
CA LEU A 259 21.10 -9.80 -15.23
C LEU A 259 20.87 -10.48 -16.59
N GLN A 260 20.63 -11.79 -16.62
CA GLN A 260 20.28 -12.51 -17.84
C GLN A 260 18.97 -12.01 -18.46
N ALA A 261 17.96 -11.70 -17.65
CA ALA A 261 16.72 -11.09 -18.14
C ALA A 261 16.97 -9.72 -18.78
N GLN A 262 17.91 -8.93 -18.25
CA GLN A 262 18.25 -7.60 -18.77
C GLN A 262 18.99 -7.62 -20.10
N VAL A 263 19.78 -8.66 -20.39
CA VAL A 263 20.50 -8.76 -21.68
C VAL A 263 19.53 -8.68 -22.87
N ARG A 264 18.28 -9.14 -22.69
CA ARG A 264 17.22 -9.13 -23.70
C ARG A 264 16.38 -7.83 -23.72
N MET A 265 16.78 -6.81 -22.97
CA MET A 265 16.09 -5.53 -22.85
C MET A 265 16.76 -4.43 -23.66
N SER A 266 15.97 -3.50 -24.20
CA SER A 266 16.49 -2.31 -24.87
C SER A 266 17.22 -1.41 -23.86
N HIS A 267 18.01 -0.45 -24.35
CA HIS A 267 18.70 0.49 -23.46
C HIS A 267 17.71 1.29 -22.57
N PRO A 268 16.61 1.88 -23.10
CA PRO A 268 15.61 2.55 -22.27
C PRO A 268 15.03 1.67 -21.15
N GLN A 269 14.72 0.41 -21.47
CA GLN A 269 14.17 -0.56 -20.52
C GLN A 269 15.14 -0.88 -19.37
N ARG A 270 16.42 -1.10 -19.69
CA ARG A 270 17.47 -1.33 -18.69
C ARG A 270 17.67 -0.11 -17.80
N THR A 271 17.70 1.08 -18.40
CA THR A 271 17.83 2.35 -17.68
C THR A 271 16.65 2.58 -16.74
N ALA A 272 15.42 2.29 -17.18
CA ALA A 272 14.22 2.40 -16.33
C ALA A 272 14.28 1.46 -15.13
N LEU A 273 14.64 0.18 -15.33
CA LEU A 273 14.80 -0.81 -14.26
C LEU A 273 15.92 -0.44 -13.28
N PHE A 274 17.06 0.00 -13.80
CA PHE A 274 18.18 0.45 -12.98
C PHE A 274 17.79 1.65 -12.12
N LYS A 275 17.20 2.68 -12.73
CA LYS A 275 16.71 3.89 -12.02
C LYS A 275 15.71 3.53 -10.94
N ALA A 276 14.75 2.65 -11.25
CA ALA A 276 13.73 2.21 -10.30
C ALA A 276 14.35 1.57 -9.05
N LEU A 277 15.20 0.56 -9.23
CA LEU A 277 15.82 -0.15 -8.10
C LEU A 277 16.81 0.73 -7.35
N HIS A 278 17.56 1.60 -8.04
CA HIS A 278 18.49 2.53 -7.42
C HIS A 278 17.78 3.53 -6.51
N SER A 279 16.65 4.09 -6.96
CA SER A 279 15.82 5.01 -6.16
C SER A 279 15.27 4.35 -4.87
N LEU A 280 15.02 3.03 -4.94
CA LEU A 280 14.60 2.19 -3.82
C LEU A 280 15.77 1.67 -2.96
N GLY A 281 17.00 2.13 -3.22
CA GLY A 281 18.18 1.87 -2.40
C GLY A 281 19.11 0.77 -2.90
N ALA A 282 18.83 0.15 -4.06
CA ALA A 282 19.74 -0.84 -4.63
C ALA A 282 20.99 -0.14 -5.21
N GLY A 283 22.15 -0.41 -4.60
CA GLY A 283 23.44 0.11 -5.06
C GLY A 283 24.37 -1.03 -5.46
N VAL A 284 25.47 -1.16 -4.72
CA VAL A 284 26.53 -2.16 -4.94
C VAL A 284 25.99 -3.60 -4.98
N CYS A 285 24.97 -3.91 -4.19
CA CYS A 285 24.40 -5.25 -4.09
C CYS A 285 23.29 -5.55 -5.11
N TYR A 286 23.25 -4.86 -6.25
CA TYR A 286 22.22 -4.98 -7.27
C TYR A 286 21.80 -6.44 -7.58
N PRO A 287 20.48 -6.76 -7.67
CA PRO A 287 19.29 -5.91 -7.49
C PRO A 287 18.81 -5.81 -6.02
N PHE A 288 19.68 -6.10 -5.05
CA PHE A 288 19.37 -6.15 -3.63
C PHE A 288 19.87 -4.91 -2.86
N VAL A 289 19.24 -4.69 -1.72
CA VAL A 289 19.63 -3.75 -0.67
C VAL A 289 20.14 -4.58 0.51
N GLN A 290 21.30 -4.20 1.05
CA GLN A 290 21.88 -4.83 2.23
C GLN A 290 21.54 -4.00 3.47
N SER A 291 20.98 -4.64 4.49
CA SER A 291 20.76 -4.03 5.79
C SER A 291 22.06 -3.99 6.61
N ARG A 292 22.08 -3.19 7.68
CA ARG A 292 23.19 -3.17 8.66
C ARG A 292 23.45 -4.52 9.32
N THR A 293 22.46 -5.42 9.34
CA THR A 293 22.57 -6.76 9.95
C THR A 293 22.93 -7.84 8.93
N ASN A 294 23.49 -7.46 7.77
CA ASN A 294 23.85 -8.36 6.67
C ASN A 294 22.66 -9.14 6.07
N ARG A 295 21.44 -8.60 6.22
CA ARG A 295 20.23 -9.15 5.62
C ARG A 295 20.01 -8.52 4.25
N TYR A 296 19.67 -9.32 3.25
CA TYR A 296 19.43 -8.83 1.89
C TYR A 296 17.95 -8.78 1.60
N THR A 297 17.50 -7.66 1.02
CA THR A 297 16.10 -7.45 0.59
C THR A 297 16.07 -6.91 -0.82
N THR A 298 15.02 -7.19 -1.59
CA THR A 298 14.78 -6.51 -2.88
C THR A 298 13.33 -6.11 -3.00
N SER A 299 13.09 -4.97 -3.65
CA SER A 299 11.76 -4.48 -4.04
C SER A 299 11.37 -4.92 -5.45
N LEU A 300 12.20 -5.71 -6.15
CA LEU A 300 11.94 -6.09 -7.53
C LEU A 300 10.64 -6.90 -7.69
N PRO A 301 10.38 -7.96 -6.90
CA PRO A 301 9.09 -8.65 -6.95
C PRO A 301 7.91 -7.75 -6.61
N ASP A 302 8.07 -6.89 -5.60
CA ASP A 302 7.05 -5.93 -5.18
C ASP A 302 6.70 -4.97 -6.34
N LEU A 303 7.69 -4.44 -7.06
CA LEU A 303 7.47 -3.61 -8.26
C LEU A 303 6.70 -4.35 -9.36
N MET A 304 7.04 -5.62 -9.61
CA MET A 304 6.41 -6.40 -10.68
C MET A 304 4.97 -6.78 -10.33
N GLU A 305 4.72 -7.14 -9.07
CA GLU A 305 3.39 -7.35 -8.48
C GLU A 305 2.53 -6.09 -8.66
N LEU A 306 3.04 -4.94 -8.24
CA LEU A 306 2.31 -3.67 -8.31
C LEU A 306 2.08 -3.19 -9.74
N ALA A 307 3.04 -3.40 -10.64
CA ALA A 307 2.87 -3.04 -12.04
C ALA A 307 1.69 -3.78 -12.71
N ALA A 308 1.15 -4.87 -12.14
CA ALA A 308 -0.08 -5.49 -12.62
C ALA A 308 -1.34 -4.73 -12.18
N PHE A 309 -1.32 -4.06 -11.02
CA PHE A 309 -2.47 -3.46 -10.35
C PHE A 309 -2.31 -1.93 -10.14
N ILE A 310 -1.79 -1.22 -11.13
CA ILE A 310 -1.72 0.25 -11.08
C ILE A 310 -2.23 0.83 -12.40
N GLU A 311 -3.09 1.84 -12.30
CA GLU A 311 -3.47 2.64 -13.45
C GLU A 311 -2.31 3.54 -13.92
N VAL A 312 -1.99 3.46 -15.22
CA VAL A 312 -1.07 4.41 -15.87
C VAL A 312 -1.90 5.61 -16.28
N LYS A 313 -1.81 6.71 -15.54
CA LYS A 313 -2.34 8.00 -16.00
C LYS A 313 -1.67 8.30 -17.34
N GLN A 314 -2.45 8.43 -18.41
CA GLN A 314 -1.93 9.00 -19.66
C GLN A 314 -1.57 10.45 -19.33
N GLU A 315 -0.28 10.79 -19.42
CA GLU A 315 0.12 12.20 -19.40
C GLU A 315 -0.57 12.86 -20.60
N ALA A 316 -1.50 13.78 -20.34
CA ALA A 316 -2.05 14.64 -21.37
C ALA A 316 -0.86 15.27 -22.09
N HIS A 317 -0.69 14.93 -23.37
CA HIS A 317 0.26 15.66 -24.20
C HIS A 317 -0.23 17.12 -24.23
N PRO A 318 0.63 18.08 -23.87
CA PRO A 318 0.30 19.50 -23.99
C PRO A 318 0.05 19.88 -25.45
#